data_AF-A0A0P0XK22-F1
#
_entry.id   AF-A0A0P0XK22-F1
#
_cell.length_a   1.000
_cell.length_b   1.000
_cell.length_c   1.000
_cell.angle_alpha   90.00
_cell.angle_beta   90.00
_cell.angle_gamma   90.00
#
_symmetry.space_group_name_H-M   'P 1'
#
loop_
_entity.id
_entity.type
_entity.pdbx_description
1 polymer ?
#
loop_
_entity_poly.entity_id
_entity_poly.type
_entity_poly.pdbx_seq_one_letter_code
_entity_poly.pdbx_strand_id
1 'polypeptide(L)'
;MKRSMNYAGVECFTFGDDNKLRIFPPNSYKFKPKDHIILDEVQECILDNFWYQYNNKREEKGYLLSILNSLSEYFHLINGSLMPANEDHEVIQQKPIYVVFDGKLPGVYISFEEIVAQK
;
A
#
# COMPACT_ATOMS: atom_id res chain seq x y z
N MET A 1 -17.98 -2.98 13.80
CA MET A 1 -16.87 -3.48 12.99
C MET A 1 -16.86 -5.00 13.11
N LYS A 2 -16.83 -5.73 11.99
CA LYS A 2 -16.80 -7.20 11.98
C LYS A 2 -15.48 -7.67 11.37
N ARG A 3 -14.76 -8.54 12.09
CA ARG A 3 -13.57 -9.24 11.58
C ARG A 3 -14.04 -10.45 10.79
N SER A 4 -13.49 -10.63 9.60
CA SER A 4 -13.78 -11.77 8.73
C SER A 4 -12.50 -12.23 8.06
N MET A 5 -12.41 -13.51 7.74
CA MET A 5 -11.29 -14.07 7.00
C MET A 5 -11.84 -14.64 5.71
N ASN A 6 -11.26 -14.28 4.57
CA ASN A 6 -11.70 -14.84 3.29
C ASN A 6 -11.16 -16.28 3.12
N TYR A 7 -11.63 -16.99 2.08
CA TYR A 7 -11.18 -18.35 1.77
C TYR A 7 -9.66 -18.48 1.52
N ALA A 8 -8.98 -17.37 1.24
CA ALA A 8 -7.53 -17.32 1.05
C ALA A 8 -6.75 -17.02 2.34
N GLY A 9 -7.42 -17.01 3.52
CA GLY A 9 -6.78 -16.73 4.81
C GLY A 9 -6.45 -15.25 5.04
N VAL A 10 -6.93 -14.35 4.19
CA VAL A 10 -6.68 -12.91 4.32
C VAL A 10 -7.69 -12.30 5.27
N GLU A 11 -7.19 -11.58 6.27
CA GLU A 11 -8.03 -10.86 7.22
C GLU A 11 -8.61 -9.59 6.60
N CYS A 12 -9.92 -9.44 6.74
CA CYS A 12 -10.68 -8.28 6.30
C CYS A 12 -11.58 -7.78 7.44
N PHE A 13 -11.58 -6.47 7.66
CA PHE A 13 -12.51 -5.80 8.55
C PHE A 13 -13.60 -5.11 7.76
N THR A 14 -14.86 -5.41 8.08
CA THR A 14 -16.03 -4.68 7.55
C THR A 14 -16.50 -3.66 8.58
N PHE A 15 -16.72 -2.43 8.15
CA PHE A 15 -17.23 -1.36 9.02
C PHE A 15 -18.18 -0.44 8.25
N GLY A 16 -19.27 -0.03 8.91
CA GLY A 16 -20.40 0.59 8.21
C GLY A 16 -21.09 -0.40 7.27
N ASP A 17 -21.89 0.14 6.35
CA ASP A 17 -22.66 -0.67 5.41
C ASP A 17 -21.82 -1.11 4.21
N ASP A 18 -20.78 -0.32 3.86
CA ASP A 18 -20.05 -0.51 2.60
C ASP A 18 -18.53 -0.75 2.75
N ASN A 19 -17.89 -0.31 3.85
CA ASN A 19 -16.42 -0.27 3.86
C ASN A 19 -15.78 -1.61 4.24
N LYS A 20 -14.78 -2.01 3.45
CA LYS A 20 -13.90 -3.15 3.72
C LYS A 20 -12.44 -2.69 3.81
N LEU A 21 -11.81 -2.94 4.95
CA LEU A 21 -10.37 -2.83 5.14
C LEU A 21 -9.75 -4.21 4.94
N ARG A 22 -8.79 -4.33 4.02
CA ARG A 22 -7.98 -5.54 3.85
C ARG A 22 -6.67 -5.40 4.60
N ILE A 23 -6.36 -6.36 5.46
CA ILE A 23 -5.04 -6.43 6.10
C ILE A 23 -4.16 -7.32 5.25
N PHE A 24 -3.04 -6.77 4.81
CA PHE A 24 -2.01 -7.55 4.18
C PHE A 24 -1.16 -8.21 5.26
N PRO A 25 -0.97 -9.54 5.23
CA PRO A 25 -0.12 -10.20 6.20
C PRO A 25 1.33 -9.73 6.02
N PRO A 26 2.15 -9.76 7.09
CA PRO A 26 3.60 -9.60 6.96
C PRO A 26 4.10 -10.59 5.91
N ASN A 27 4.58 -10.08 4.79
CA ASN A 27 5.03 -10.91 3.70
C ASN A 27 6.57 -11.00 3.74
N SER A 28 7.13 -12.15 3.39
CA SER A 28 8.58 -12.32 3.21
C SER A 28 9.04 -11.90 1.81
N TYR A 29 8.10 -11.47 0.96
CA TYR A 29 8.31 -11.19 -0.44
C TYR A 29 8.72 -9.73 -0.62
N LYS A 30 10.02 -9.48 -0.51
CA LYS A 30 10.56 -8.15 -0.80
C LYS A 30 10.71 -7.96 -2.31
N PHE A 31 10.00 -6.98 -2.86
CA PHE A 31 10.29 -6.43 -4.17
C PHE A 31 11.68 -5.80 -4.11
N LYS A 32 12.55 -6.20 -5.04
CA LYS A 32 13.90 -5.64 -5.13
C LYS A 32 13.92 -4.63 -6.27
N PRO A 33 13.85 -3.32 -5.97
CA PRO A 33 14.02 -2.31 -6.99
C PRO A 33 15.48 -2.32 -7.50
N LYS A 34 15.75 -1.54 -8.55
CA LYS A 34 17.12 -1.31 -9.03
C LYS A 34 17.93 -0.52 -8.01
N ASP A 35 19.25 -0.66 -8.05
CA ASP A 35 20.17 -0.12 -7.04
C ASP A 35 20.08 1.41 -6.85
N HIS A 36 19.67 2.17 -7.87
CA HIS A 36 19.55 3.63 -7.78
C HIS A 36 18.25 4.11 -7.14
N ILE A 37 17.26 3.23 -7.00
CA ILE A 37 15.92 3.58 -6.54
C ILE A 37 15.92 3.65 -5.02
N ILE A 38 15.46 4.79 -4.50
CA ILE A 38 15.29 5.05 -3.06
C ILE A 38 13.81 5.13 -2.77
N LEU A 39 13.36 4.31 -1.83
CA LEU A 39 11.97 4.22 -1.39
C LEU A 39 11.87 4.48 0.10
N ASP A 40 10.74 5.06 0.52
CA ASP A 40 10.38 5.08 1.94
C ASP A 40 9.69 3.76 2.36
N GLU A 41 9.51 3.57 3.67
CA GLU A 41 8.90 2.37 4.25
C GLU A 41 7.46 2.10 3.73
N VAL A 42 6.70 3.16 3.44
CA VAL A 42 5.33 3.05 2.93
C VAL A 42 5.33 2.58 1.48
N GLN A 43 6.21 3.15 0.66
CA GLN A 43 6.41 2.78 -0.74
C GLN A 43 6.92 1.34 -0.87
N GLU A 44 7.90 0.93 -0.04
CA GLU A 44 8.35 -0.46 0.04
C GLU A 44 7.19 -1.40 0.37
N CYS A 45 6.39 -1.07 1.40
CA CYS A 45 5.22 -1.86 1.78
C CYS A 45 4.21 -1.99 0.63
N ILE A 46 3.95 -0.92 -0.12
CA ILE A 46 3.05 -0.95 -1.28
C ILE A 46 3.59 -1.90 -2.36
N LEU A 47 4.87 -1.76 -2.74
CA LEU A 47 5.47 -2.59 -3.78
C LEU A 47 5.54 -4.07 -3.38
N ASP A 48 5.90 -4.37 -2.12
CA ASP A 48 5.95 -5.73 -1.58
C ASP A 48 4.57 -6.40 -1.64
N ASN A 49 3.51 -5.66 -1.34
CA ASN A 49 2.15 -6.19 -1.40
C ASN A 49 1.68 -6.50 -2.82
N PHE A 50 2.01 -5.63 -3.78
CA PHE A 50 1.75 -5.93 -5.19
C PHE A 50 2.64 -7.06 -5.72
N TRP A 51 3.88 -7.16 -5.24
CA TRP A 51 4.80 -8.25 -5.56
C TRP A 51 4.32 -9.59 -5.01
N TYR A 52 3.76 -9.62 -3.81
CA TYR A 52 3.07 -10.79 -3.28
C TYR A 52 1.90 -11.23 -4.18
N GLN A 53 1.10 -10.28 -4.69
CA GLN A 53 0.01 -10.60 -5.62
C GLN A 53 0.54 -11.13 -6.96
N TYR A 54 1.62 -10.55 -7.49
CA TYR A 54 2.32 -11.04 -8.68
C TYR A 54 2.75 -12.50 -8.54
N ASN A 55 3.31 -12.88 -7.40
CA ASN A 55 3.78 -14.24 -7.18
C ASN A 55 2.63 -15.26 -7.11
N ASN A 56 1.43 -14.81 -6.73
CA ASN A 56 0.25 -15.65 -6.60
C ASN A 56 -0.62 -15.75 -7.87
N LYS A 57 -0.61 -14.75 -8.77
CA LYS A 57 -1.38 -14.77 -10.03
C LYS A 57 -0.49 -15.14 -11.23
N ARG A 58 -0.74 -16.30 -11.85
CA ARG A 58 0.10 -16.85 -12.93
C ARG A 58 0.04 -16.09 -14.26
N GLU A 59 -1.10 -15.47 -14.59
CA GLU A 59 -1.43 -15.12 -15.97
C GLU A 59 -0.86 -13.76 -16.44
N GLU A 60 -0.47 -12.86 -15.54
CA GLU A 60 -0.09 -11.48 -15.90
C GLU A 60 1.29 -11.06 -15.40
N LYS A 61 2.19 -12.03 -15.19
CA LYS A 61 3.51 -11.74 -14.59
C LYS A 61 4.23 -10.59 -15.30
N GLY A 62 4.49 -10.70 -16.61
CA GLY A 62 5.24 -9.65 -17.33
C GLY A 62 4.64 -8.25 -17.17
N TYR A 63 3.31 -8.12 -17.27
CA TYR A 63 2.60 -6.85 -17.14
C TYR A 63 2.71 -6.27 -15.72
N LEU A 64 2.43 -7.07 -14.70
CA LEU A 64 2.46 -6.58 -13.32
C LEU A 64 3.90 -6.26 -12.85
N LEU A 65 4.90 -7.01 -13.30
CA LEU A 65 6.31 -6.66 -13.06
C LEU A 65 6.68 -5.33 -13.73
N SER A 66 6.17 -5.05 -14.93
CA SER A 66 6.40 -3.77 -15.59
C SER A 66 5.79 -2.60 -14.79
N ILE A 67 4.57 -2.78 -14.26
CA ILE A 67 3.91 -1.80 -13.38
C ILE A 67 4.74 -1.54 -12.12
N LEU A 68 5.23 -2.59 -11.45
CA LEU A 68 6.01 -2.44 -10.22
C LEU A 68 7.32 -1.68 -10.46
N ASN A 69 8.03 -1.98 -11.54
CA ASN A 69 9.22 -1.24 -11.90
C ASN A 69 8.91 0.23 -12.22
N SER A 70 7.85 0.50 -13.00
CA SER A 70 7.44 1.88 -13.30
C SER A 70 7.03 2.66 -12.05
N LEU A 71 6.31 2.03 -11.11
CA LEU A 71 5.96 2.62 -9.83
C LEU A 71 7.20 2.93 -8.99
N SER A 72 8.17 2.02 -8.94
CA SER A 72 9.40 2.24 -8.17
C SER A 72 10.23 3.42 -8.72
N GLU A 73 10.32 3.57 -10.05
CA GLU A 73 10.99 4.71 -10.68
C GLU A 73 10.21 6.02 -10.41
N TYR A 74 8.87 5.96 -10.42
CA TYR A 74 8.03 7.11 -10.10
C TYR A 74 8.19 7.56 -8.64
N PHE A 75 8.20 6.62 -7.69
CA PHE A 75 8.47 6.91 -6.30
C PHE A 75 9.86 7.49 -6.09
N HIS A 76 10.87 6.95 -6.77
CA HIS A 76 12.21 7.52 -6.72
C HIS A 76 12.26 8.96 -7.28
N LEU A 77 11.55 9.24 -8.38
CA LEU A 77 11.44 10.60 -8.92
C LEU A 77 10.77 11.55 -7.93
N ILE A 78 9.67 11.11 -7.30
CA ILE A 78 8.97 11.86 -6.26
C ILE A 78 9.93 12.13 -5.11
N ASN A 79 10.60 11.12 -4.57
CA ASN A 79 11.53 11.28 -3.46
C ASN A 79 12.69 12.21 -3.84
N GLY A 80 13.24 12.09 -5.04
CA GLY A 80 14.31 12.98 -5.52
C GLY A 80 13.85 14.43 -5.76
N SER A 81 12.58 14.64 -6.10
CA SER A 81 12.01 15.97 -6.38
C SER A 81 11.41 16.65 -5.14
N LEU A 82 10.89 15.86 -4.18
CA LEU A 82 10.19 16.33 -2.98
C LEU A 82 11.03 16.23 -1.71
N MET A 83 12.10 15.44 -1.67
CA MET A 83 13.01 15.47 -0.54
C MET A 83 14.06 16.55 -0.80
N PRO A 84 13.94 17.76 -0.23
CA PRO A 84 15.10 18.64 -0.15
C PRO A 84 16.18 17.86 0.60
N ALA A 85 17.34 17.69 -0.05
CA ALA A 85 18.54 17.26 0.62
C ALA A 85 18.83 18.30 1.70
N ASN A 86 18.58 17.94 2.95
CA ASN A 86 18.90 18.63 4.20
C ASN A 86 17.68 19.10 5.00
N GLU A 87 17.86 18.87 6.31
CA GLU A 87 17.24 19.48 7.47
C GLU A 87 15.96 18.79 7.97
N ASP A 88 16.18 18.14 9.11
CA ASP A 88 15.19 17.64 10.05
C ASP A 88 14.32 16.49 9.57
N HIS A 89 14.85 15.28 9.80
CA HIS A 89 14.02 14.12 10.08
C HIS A 89 13.16 14.42 11.32
N GLU A 90 12.12 15.24 11.17
CA GLU A 90 10.95 15.11 12.02
C GLU A 90 10.56 13.65 11.89
N VAL A 91 10.73 12.91 12.98
CA VAL A 91 10.36 11.51 13.12
C VAL A 91 9.01 11.37 12.43
N ILE A 92 9.01 10.79 11.22
CA ILE A 92 7.82 10.68 10.40
C ILE A 92 6.82 9.99 11.31
N GLN A 93 5.81 10.74 11.78
CA GLN A 93 4.83 10.18 12.69
C GLN A 93 4.21 9.02 11.92
N GLN A 94 4.51 7.79 12.36
CA GLN A 94 3.96 6.57 11.80
C GLN A 94 2.46 6.58 12.07
N LYS A 95 1.71 7.23 11.19
CA LYS A 95 0.26 7.28 11.23
C LYS A 95 -0.25 6.07 10.45
N PRO A 96 -1.21 5.31 10.99
CA PRO A 96 -1.83 4.22 10.26
C PRO A 96 -2.49 4.76 8.99
N ILE A 97 -2.20 4.12 7.85
CA ILE A 97 -2.84 4.40 6.57
C ILE A 97 -3.99 3.44 6.38
N TYR A 98 -5.18 3.97 6.12
CA TYR A 98 -6.39 3.20 5.89
C TYR A 98 -6.74 3.21 4.41
N VAL A 99 -6.89 2.03 3.82
CA VAL A 99 -7.21 1.87 2.39
C VAL A 99 -8.62 1.33 2.25
N VAL A 100 -9.53 2.13 1.67
CA VAL A 100 -10.87 1.72 1.29
C VAL A 100 -10.82 1.27 -0.17
N PHE A 101 -10.94 -0.04 -0.41
CA PHE A 101 -10.82 -0.60 -1.77
C PHE A 101 -12.17 -0.87 -2.45
N ASP A 102 -13.24 -0.96 -1.66
CA ASP A 102 -14.61 -1.28 -2.10
C ASP A 102 -15.56 -0.48 -1.19
N GLY A 103 -16.30 0.46 -1.77
CA GLY A 103 -17.12 1.47 -1.07
C GLY A 103 -17.43 2.68 -1.97
N LYS A 104 -18.27 3.61 -1.50
CA LYS A 104 -18.69 4.80 -2.29
C LYS A 104 -17.52 5.69 -2.72
N LEU A 105 -16.48 5.79 -1.90
CA LEU A 105 -15.29 6.61 -2.15
C LEU A 105 -14.04 5.75 -1.91
N PRO A 106 -13.59 4.97 -2.90
CA PRO A 106 -12.35 4.22 -2.80
C PRO A 106 -11.16 5.20 -2.74
N GLY A 107 -10.23 4.95 -1.82
CA GLY A 107 -9.13 5.90 -1.57
C GLY A 107 -8.24 5.51 -0.39
N VAL A 108 -7.19 6.31 -0.23
CA VAL A 108 -6.22 6.22 0.87
C VAL A 108 -6.51 7.34 1.86
N TYR A 109 -6.69 6.99 3.13
CA TYR A 109 -7.06 7.90 4.21
C TYR A 109 -6.01 7.83 5.33
N ILE A 110 -5.71 8.98 5.92
CA ILE A 110 -4.71 9.11 6.99
C ILE A 110 -5.37 9.17 8.38
N SER A 111 -6.65 9.51 8.43
CA SER A 111 -7.43 9.50 9.67
C SER A 111 -8.65 8.60 9.56
N PHE A 112 -8.98 7.91 10.66
CA PHE A 112 -10.20 7.10 10.71
C PHE A 112 -11.46 7.97 10.66
N GLU A 113 -11.37 9.20 11.15
CA GLU A 113 -12.46 10.19 11.18
C GLU A 113 -12.93 10.56 9.77
N GLU A 114 -12.01 10.74 8.80
CA GLU A 114 -12.34 10.97 7.38
C GLU A 114 -13.16 9.83 6.76
N ILE A 115 -13.02 8.61 7.29
CA ILE A 115 -13.76 7.44 6.80
C ILE A 115 -15.13 7.35 7.47
N VAL A 116 -15.22 7.65 8.76
CA VAL A 116 -16.49 7.64 9.51
C VAL A 116 -17.41 8.77 9.08
N ALA A 117 -16.87 9.92 8.72
CA ALA A 117 -17.62 11.07 8.21
C ALA A 117 -18.38 10.77 6.89
N GLN A 118 -18.11 9.64 6.24
CA GLN A 118 -18.78 9.22 5.01
C GLN A 118 -20.03 8.35 5.25
N LYS A 119 -20.39 8.05 6.50
CA LYS A 119 -21.68 7.43 6.84
C LYS A 119 -22.84 8.37 6.50
#